data_AF-A0A922XAT5-F1
#
_entry.id   AF-A0A922XAT5-F1
#
_cell.length_a   1.000
_cell.length_b   1.000
_cell.length_c   1.000
_cell.angle_alpha   90.00
_cell.angle_beta   90.00
_cell.angle_gamma   90.00
#
_symmetry.space_group_name_H-M   'P 1'
#
loop_
_entity.id
_entity.type
_entity.pdbx_description
1 polymer ?
#
loop_
_entity_poly.entity_id
_entity_poly.type
_entity_poly.pdbx_seq_one_letter_code
_entity_poly.pdbx_strand_id
1 'polypeptide(L)'
;SLAHYAQRADEIGGEIERLEREEVAALLGRDFGSAEAAEAALEAFALEHGAAHEEALLRLFHRRVMRRLQLIRDYPAPIVTRGLGATR
;
A
#
# COMPACT_ATOMS: atom_id res chain seq x y z
N SER A 1 8.11 15.26 -13.23
CA SER A 1 9.59 15.23 -13.28
C SER A 1 10.11 14.59 -12.01
N LEU A 2 11.34 14.06 -12.01
CA LEU A 2 11.96 13.50 -10.81
C LEU A 2 12.03 14.52 -9.64
N ALA A 3 12.29 15.79 -9.94
CA ALA A 3 12.28 16.86 -8.94
C ALA A 3 10.95 16.99 -8.19
N HIS A 4 9.81 16.90 -8.90
CA HIS A 4 8.50 16.92 -8.24
C HIS A 4 8.24 15.67 -7.40
N TYR A 5 8.67 14.50 -7.87
CA TYR A 5 8.57 13.27 -7.10
C TYR A 5 9.37 13.37 -5.80
N ALA A 6 10.63 13.83 -5.86
CA ALA A 6 11.48 14.00 -4.70
C ALA A 6 10.87 14.99 -3.68
N GLN A 7 10.38 16.14 -4.15
CA GLN A 7 9.68 17.09 -3.29
C GLN A 7 8.47 16.44 -2.60
N ARG A 8 7.67 15.66 -3.32
CA ARG A 8 6.50 14.99 -2.74
C ARG A 8 6.88 13.88 -1.77
N ALA A 9 7.96 13.15 -2.05
CA ALA A 9 8.50 12.16 -1.14
C ALA A 9 8.95 12.79 0.18
N ASP A 10 9.59 13.97 0.14
CA ASP A 10 9.97 14.70 1.35
C ASP A 10 8.74 15.17 2.15
N GLU A 11 7.66 15.56 1.48
CA GLU A 11 6.46 16.10 2.13
C GLU A 11 5.53 15.03 2.72
N ILE A 12 5.32 13.90 2.03
CA ILE A 12 4.34 12.87 2.44
C ILE A 12 4.89 11.44 2.49
N GLY A 13 6.13 11.20 2.08
CA GLY A 13 6.70 9.85 1.98
C GLY A 13 6.81 9.14 3.33
N GLY A 14 7.29 9.82 4.37
CA GLY A 14 7.40 9.23 5.71
C GLY A 14 6.05 8.83 6.31
N GLU A 15 4.99 9.58 6.02
CA GLU A 15 3.63 9.26 6.45
C GLU A 15 3.07 8.05 5.69
N ILE A 16 3.34 7.95 4.38
CA ILE A 16 3.01 6.76 3.59
C ILE A 16 3.71 5.53 4.18
N GLU A 17 5.01 5.60 4.46
CA GLU A 17 5.76 4.48 5.05
C GLU A 17 5.25 4.07 6.43
N ARG A 18 4.85 5.04 7.26
CA ARG A 18 4.21 4.78 8.55
C ARG A 18 2.90 3.99 8.38
N LEU A 19 2.01 4.47 7.52
CA LEU A 19 0.71 3.82 7.24
C LEU A 19 0.88 2.42 6.64
N GLU A 20 1.82 2.27 5.70
CA GLU A 20 2.12 0.98 5.08
C GLU A 20 2.68 -0.03 6.07
N ARG A 21 3.45 0.42 7.06
CA ARG A 21 3.96 -0.41 8.15
C ARG A 21 2.86 -0.81 9.13
N GLU A 22 1.97 0.10 9.50
CA GLU A 22 0.83 -0.15 10.38
C GLU A 22 -0.17 -1.14 9.77
N GLU A 23 -0.43 -1.06 8.47
CA GLU A 23 -1.30 -2.02 7.79
C GLU A 23 -0.71 -3.43 7.75
N VAL A 24 0.61 -3.55 7.58
CA VAL A 24 1.28 -4.85 7.68
C VAL A 24 1.27 -5.36 9.11
N ALA A 25 1.50 -4.49 10.10
CA ALA A 25 1.41 -4.86 11.50
C ALA A 25 0.02 -5.40 11.86
N ALA A 26 -1.03 -4.75 11.36
CA ALA A 26 -2.40 -5.20 11.54
C ALA A 26 -2.69 -6.54 10.86
N LEU A 27 -2.16 -6.77 9.65
CA LEU A 27 -2.34 -8.03 8.93
C LEU A 27 -1.60 -9.20 9.61
N LEU A 28 -0.37 -8.96 10.07
CA LEU A 28 0.51 -9.99 10.62
C LEU A 28 0.43 -10.13 12.15
N GLY A 29 -0.35 -9.28 12.81
CA GLY A 29 -0.56 -9.31 14.26
C GLY A 29 0.69 -9.01 15.08
N ARG A 30 1.65 -8.25 14.54
CA ARG A 30 2.89 -7.86 15.23
C ARG A 30 3.44 -6.53 14.74
N ASP A 31 4.14 -5.81 15.61
CA ASP A 31 4.78 -4.55 15.27
C ASP A 31 6.12 -4.72 14.53
N PHE A 32 6.51 -3.69 13.78
CA PHE A 32 7.77 -3.65 13.03
C PHE A 32 8.54 -2.36 13.35
N GLY A 33 9.86 -2.50 13.55
CA GLY A 33 10.74 -1.36 13.85
C GLY A 33 11.16 -0.53 12.63
N SER A 34 10.93 -1.02 11.41
CA SER A 34 11.35 -0.38 10.16
C SER A 34 10.41 -0.77 9.02
N ALA A 35 10.37 0.06 7.97
CA ALA A 35 9.63 -0.28 6.75
C ALA A 35 10.21 -1.53 6.06
N GLU A 36 11.53 -1.70 6.02
CA GLU A 36 12.15 -2.88 5.38
C GLU A 36 11.76 -4.19 6.08
N ALA A 37 11.80 -4.21 7.42
CA ALA A 37 11.38 -5.38 8.19
C ALA A 37 9.90 -5.75 7.98
N ALA A 38 9.02 -4.74 7.85
CA ALA A 38 7.62 -4.97 7.53
C ALA A 38 7.45 -5.55 6.12
N GLU A 39 8.19 -5.02 5.14
CA GLU A 39 8.12 -5.50 3.75
C GLU A 39 8.58 -6.94 3.62
N ALA A 40 9.75 -7.27 4.19
CA ALA A 40 10.28 -8.63 4.16
C ALA A 40 9.33 -9.63 4.82
N ALA A 41 8.66 -9.24 5.91
CA ALA A 41 7.67 -10.06 6.57
C ALA A 41 6.38 -10.24 5.75
N LEU A 42 5.91 -9.18 5.09
CA LEU A 42 4.75 -9.23 4.22
C LEU A 42 5.01 -10.13 3.00
N GLU A 43 6.19 -10.03 2.39
CA GLU A 43 6.60 -10.87 1.27
C GLU A 43 6.61 -12.34 1.66
N ALA A 44 7.27 -12.69 2.78
CA ALA A 44 7.28 -14.04 3.30
C ALA A 44 5.86 -14.57 3.57
N PHE A 45 5.01 -13.75 4.20
CA PHE A 45 3.63 -14.11 4.47
C PHE A 45 2.82 -14.33 3.19
N ALA A 46 2.97 -13.48 2.18
CA ALA A 46 2.26 -13.63 0.91
C ALA A 46 2.69 -14.89 0.15
N LEU A 47 3.97 -15.26 0.20
CA LEU A 47 4.49 -16.48 -0.41
C LEU A 47 3.97 -17.74 0.30
N GLU A 48 3.90 -17.73 1.63
CA GLU A 48 3.54 -18.90 2.42
C GLU A 48 2.01 -19.06 2.58
N HIS A 49 1.30 -17.96 2.76
CA HIS A 49 -0.12 -17.94 3.15
C HIS A 49 -1.03 -17.22 2.14
N GLY A 50 -0.49 -16.85 0.97
CA GLY A 50 -1.15 -15.98 -0.01
C GLY A 50 -2.54 -16.46 -0.44
N ALA A 51 -2.67 -17.74 -0.78
CA ALA A 51 -3.95 -18.31 -1.21
C ALA A 51 -5.03 -18.25 -0.12
N ALA A 52 -4.65 -18.42 1.15
CA ALA A 52 -5.58 -18.36 2.27
C ALA A 52 -5.99 -16.92 2.64
N HIS A 53 -5.24 -15.91 2.18
CA HIS A 53 -5.42 -14.50 2.53
C HIS A 53 -5.57 -13.59 1.30
N GLU A 54 -5.96 -14.16 0.17
CA GLU A 54 -5.95 -13.49 -1.14
C GLU A 54 -6.67 -12.15 -1.10
N GLU A 55 -7.90 -12.11 -0.59
CA GLU A 55 -8.70 -10.88 -0.54
C GLU A 55 -8.06 -9.81 0.36
N ALA A 56 -7.51 -10.20 1.52
CA ALA A 56 -6.88 -9.27 2.44
C ALA A 56 -5.60 -8.67 1.83
N LEU A 57 -4.79 -9.51 1.17
CA LEU A 57 -3.58 -9.12 0.48
C LEU A 57 -3.88 -8.21 -0.72
N LEU A 58 -4.87 -8.55 -1.54
CA LEU A 58 -5.30 -7.72 -2.67
C LEU A 58 -5.74 -6.32 -2.22
N ARG A 59 -6.54 -6.23 -1.15
CA ARG A 59 -6.96 -4.93 -0.60
C ARG A 59 -5.77 -4.14 -0.04
N LEU A 60 -4.85 -4.81 0.65
CA LEU A 60 -3.64 -4.17 1.18
C LEU A 60 -2.75 -3.65 0.04
N PHE A 61 -2.40 -4.47 -0.94
CA PHE A 61 -1.56 -4.07 -2.07
C PHE A 61 -2.20 -2.96 -2.90
N HIS A 62 -3.51 -3.02 -3.12
CA HIS A 62 -4.24 -1.95 -3.79
C HIS A 62 -4.09 -0.62 -3.04
N ARG A 63 -4.32 -0.59 -1.72
CA ARG A 63 -4.17 0.64 -0.93
C ARG A 63 -2.74 1.19 -0.98
N ARG A 64 -1.73 0.32 -0.90
CA ARG A 64 -0.31 0.70 -1.00
C ARG A 64 0.01 1.35 -2.34
N VAL A 65 -0.39 0.72 -3.45
CA VAL A 65 -0.22 1.29 -4.79
C VAL A 65 -0.89 2.65 -4.87
N MET A 66 -2.14 2.79 -4.40
CA MET A 66 -2.85 4.07 -4.41
C MET A 66 -2.19 5.15 -3.58
N ARG A 67 -1.53 4.82 -2.47
CA ARG A 67 -0.74 5.78 -1.70
C ARG A 67 0.53 6.19 -2.44
N ARG A 68 1.29 5.23 -2.96
CA ARG A 68 2.55 5.50 -3.68
C ARG A 68 2.32 6.33 -4.95
N LEU A 69 1.17 6.17 -5.60
CA LEU A 69 0.77 7.00 -6.74
C LEU A 69 0.57 8.48 -6.38
N GLN A 70 0.29 8.83 -5.12
CA GLN A 70 0.20 10.23 -4.68
C GLN A 70 1.54 10.97 -4.73
N LEU A 71 2.66 10.23 -4.81
CA LEU A 71 4.00 10.81 -5.01
C LEU A 71 4.22 11.27 -6.46
N ILE A 72 3.39 10.80 -7.39
CA ILE A 72 3.50 11.15 -8.81
C ILE A 72 2.57 12.33 -9.09
N ARG A 73 3.16 13.50 -9.38
CA ARG A 73 2.42 14.69 -9.81
C ARG A 73 1.66 14.39 -11.12
N ASP A 74 0.42 14.86 -11.19
CA ASP A 74 -0.50 14.68 -12.32
C ASP A 74 -0.85 13.21 -12.64
N TYR A 75 -0.68 12.28 -11.68
CA TYR A 75 -1.28 10.97 -11.82
C TYR A 75 -2.80 11.16 -11.81
N PRO A 76 -3.51 10.92 -12.94
CA PRO A 76 -4.96 10.88 -12.89
C PRO A 76 -5.27 9.75 -11.93
N ALA A 77 -5.87 10.05 -10.78
CA ALA A 77 -6.37 9.02 -9.88
C ALA A 77 -7.03 7.93 -10.73
N PRO A 78 -6.86 6.63 -10.40
CA PRO A 78 -7.33 5.58 -11.29
C PRO A 78 -8.78 5.85 -11.68
N ILE A 79 -9.10 5.59 -12.94
CA ILE A 79 -10.48 5.48 -13.43
C ILE A 79 -11.08 4.23 -12.75
N VAL A 80 -11.27 4.29 -11.44
CA VAL A 80 -12.03 3.35 -10.65
C VAL A 80 -13.00 4.20 -9.84
N THR A 81 -13.83 4.94 -10.57
CA THR A 81 -15.18 5.26 -10.12
C THR A 81 -15.83 3.91 -9.88
N ARG A 82 -15.97 3.51 -8.61
CA ARG A 82 -16.70 2.31 -8.21
C ARG A 82 -18.07 2.29 -8.93
N GLY A 83 -18.16 1.54 -10.01
CA GLY A 83 -19.39 0.83 -10.36
C GLY A 83 -19.52 -0.30 -9.37
N LEU A 84 -19.92 0.02 -8.13
CA LEU A 84 -20.50 -0.98 -7.25
C LEU A 84 -21.62 -1.61 -8.05
N GLY A 85 -21.55 -2.93 -8.24
CA GLY A 85 -22.51 -3.69 -9.01
C GLY A 85 -23.91 -3.22 -8.67
N ALA A 86 -24.59 -2.66 -9.67
CA ALA A 86 -26.01 -2.44 -9.59
C ALA A 86 -26.63 -3.81 -9.33
N THR A 87 -27.15 -3.98 -8.12
CA THR A 87 -28.00 -5.10 -7.78
C THR A 87 -29.19 -5.10 -8.74
N ARG A 88 -29.28 -6.12 -9.58
CA ARG A 88 -30.53 -6.64 -10.13
C ARG A 88 -30.43 -8.15 -10.22
#